data_AF-A0AAD9PUV7-F1
#
_entry.id   AF-A0AAD9PUV7-F1
#
_cell.length_a   1.000
_cell.length_b   1.000
_cell.length_c   1.000
_cell.angle_alpha   90.00
_cell.angle_beta   90.00
_cell.angle_gamma   90.00
#
_symmetry.space_group_name_H-M   'P 1'
#
loop_
_entity.id
_entity.type
_entity.pdbx_description
1 polymer ?
#
loop_
_entity_poly.entity_id
_entity_poly.type
_entity_poly.pdbx_seq_one_letter_code
_entity_poly.pdbx_strand_id
1 'polypeptide(L)'
;MRERWMTWIVEGEKSFTLAGNVKAPSWVLEAWRGLPDEMFAHSFKKCEISNSIGGTEDDILWKEDTDIKQESKNDESEDGDVYEDQLTEEQWQSFFRESDDEDEFEGF
;
A
#
# COMPACT_ATOMS: atom_id res chain seq x y z
N MET A 1 -7.91 0.71 5.70
CA MET A 1 -7.29 0.96 4.38
C MET A 1 -6.63 -0.29 3.83
N ARG A 2 -5.74 -0.94 4.60
CA ARG A 2 -5.01 -2.16 4.20
C ARG A 2 -5.93 -3.30 3.75
N GLU A 3 -6.93 -3.66 4.54
CA GLU A 3 -7.88 -4.73 4.20
C GLU A 3 -8.62 -4.45 2.88
N ARG A 4 -9.21 -3.25 2.75
CA ARG A 4 -9.88 -2.81 1.53
C ARG A 4 -8.98 -2.85 0.29
N TRP A 5 -7.68 -2.56 0.47
CA TRP A 5 -6.68 -2.67 -0.58
C TRP A 5 -6.41 -4.13 -0.94
N MET A 6 -6.23 -5.02 0.03
CA MET A 6 -5.99 -6.45 -0.23
C MET A 6 -7.18 -7.11 -0.92
N THR A 7 -8.40 -6.86 -0.44
CA THR A 7 -9.62 -7.35 -1.11
C THR A 7 -9.69 -6.84 -2.55
N TRP A 8 -9.34 -5.58 -2.81
CA TRP A 8 -9.34 -5.05 -4.17
C TRP A 8 -8.24 -5.67 -5.06
N ILE A 9 -7.06 -5.96 -4.52
CA ILE A 9 -6.00 -6.64 -5.29
C ILE A 9 -6.43 -8.05 -5.71
N VAL A 10 -7.09 -8.80 -4.82
CA VAL A 10 -7.47 -10.19 -5.04
C VAL A 10 -8.73 -10.29 -5.89
N GLU A 11 -9.79 -9.59 -5.49
CA GLU A 11 -11.16 -9.78 -6.01
C GLU A 11 -11.69 -8.57 -6.78
N GLY A 12 -10.98 -7.43 -6.74
CA GLY A 12 -11.45 -6.18 -7.31
C GLY A 12 -11.43 -6.18 -8.83
N GLU A 13 -12.44 -5.54 -9.43
CA GLU A 13 -12.44 -5.24 -10.85
C GLU A 13 -11.32 -4.26 -11.19
N LYS A 14 -10.37 -4.71 -12.02
CA LYS A 14 -9.19 -3.96 -12.43
C LYS A 14 -9.47 -3.26 -13.76
N SER A 15 -9.36 -1.94 -13.77
CA SER A 15 -9.35 -1.18 -15.03
C SER A 15 -7.90 -0.93 -15.45
N PHE A 16 -7.64 -0.84 -16.75
CA PHE A 16 -6.30 -0.66 -17.29
C PHE A 16 -6.12 0.72 -17.93
N THR A 17 -4.89 1.24 -17.86
CA THR A 17 -4.47 2.43 -18.60
C THR A 17 -4.29 2.07 -20.08
N LEU A 18 -4.22 3.07 -20.95
CA LEU A 18 -3.90 2.87 -22.38
C LEU A 18 -2.57 2.15 -22.60
N ALA A 19 -1.64 2.25 -21.65
CA ALA A 19 -0.35 1.57 -21.66
C ALA A 19 -0.40 0.14 -21.09
N GLY A 20 -1.59 -0.38 -20.73
CA GLY A 20 -1.75 -1.74 -20.18
C GLY A 20 -1.51 -1.86 -18.67
N ASN A 21 -1.15 -0.78 -17.97
CA ASN A 21 -0.96 -0.82 -16.52
C ASN A 21 -2.30 -0.84 -15.77
N VAL A 22 -2.41 -1.62 -14.69
CA VAL A 22 -3.58 -1.61 -13.79
C VAL A 22 -3.74 -0.22 -13.18
N LYS A 23 -4.94 0.35 -13.28
CA LYS A 23 -5.31 1.62 -12.65
C LYS A 23 -5.60 1.39 -11.17
N ALA A 24 -5.20 2.37 -10.36
CA ALA A 24 -5.59 2.41 -8.96
C ALA A 24 -7.13 2.41 -8.82
N PRO A 25 -7.67 1.86 -7.71
CA PRO A 25 -9.09 1.89 -7.45
C PRO A 25 -9.60 3.33 -7.33
N SER A 26 -10.82 3.57 -7.78
CA SER A 26 -11.47 4.90 -7.72
C SER A 26 -11.58 5.45 -6.30
N TRP A 27 -11.73 4.58 -5.31
CA TRP A 27 -11.88 4.97 -3.89
C TRP A 27 -10.57 5.47 -3.25
N VAL A 28 -9.40 5.28 -3.88
CA VAL A 28 -8.13 5.74 -3.28
C VAL A 28 -8.18 7.23 -3.02
N LEU A 29 -8.61 8.03 -3.99
CA LEU A 29 -8.70 9.49 -3.84
C LEU A 29 -9.63 9.90 -2.70
N GLU A 30 -10.76 9.21 -2.55
CA GLU A 30 -11.71 9.48 -1.46
C GLU A 30 -11.10 9.13 -0.09
N ALA A 31 -10.38 8.01 -0.02
CA ALA A 31 -9.71 7.61 1.21
C ALA A 31 -8.60 8.58 1.61
N TRP A 32 -7.82 9.10 0.65
CA TRP A 32 -6.82 10.13 0.91
C TRP A 32 -7.44 11.45 1.39
N ARG A 33 -8.59 11.84 0.84
CA ARG A 33 -9.34 13.03 1.29
C ARG A 33 -9.94 12.90 2.69
N GLY A 34 -10.11 11.69 3.20
CA GLY A 34 -10.62 11.43 4.55
C GLY A 34 -9.55 11.52 5.65
N LEU A 35 -8.28 11.66 5.28
CA LEU A 35 -7.18 11.75 6.24
C LEU A 35 -7.00 13.20 6.73
N PRO A 36 -6.67 13.41 8.01
CA PRO A 36 -6.45 14.75 8.55
C PRO A 36 -5.14 15.35 8.03
N ASP A 37 -5.17 16.65 7.69
CA ASP A 37 -4.02 17.41 7.20
C ASP A 37 -2.83 17.37 8.17
N GLU A 38 -3.10 17.31 9.46
CA GLU A 38 -2.10 17.19 10.52
C GLU A 38 -1.24 15.92 10.37
N MET A 39 -1.84 14.80 9.95
CA MET A 39 -1.10 13.56 9.73
C MET A 39 -0.13 13.69 8.54
N PHE A 40 -0.55 14.37 7.47
CA PHE A 40 0.33 14.68 6.34
C PHE A 40 1.48 15.59 6.79
N ALA A 41 1.16 16.72 7.44
CA ALA A 41 2.17 17.67 7.92
C ALA A 41 3.18 17.00 8.87
N HIS A 42 2.72 16.18 9.81
CA HIS A 42 3.58 15.43 10.72
C HIS A 42 4.48 14.44 9.97
N SER A 43 3.96 13.74 8.95
CA SER A 43 4.75 12.80 8.15
C SER A 43 5.86 13.49 7.35
N PHE A 44 5.58 14.65 6.76
CA PHE A 44 6.57 15.44 6.02
C PHE A 44 7.69 15.91 6.95
N LYS A 45 7.34 16.49 8.10
CA LYS A 45 8.32 16.95 9.07
C LYS A 45 9.14 15.79 9.66
N LYS A 46 8.55 14.60 9.88
CA LYS A 46 9.29 13.39 10.32
C LYS A 46 10.33 12.93 9.30
N CYS A 47 10.10 13.22 8.03
CA CYS A 47 11.07 12.97 6.96
C CYS A 47 12.00 14.16 6.70
N GLU A 48 12.04 15.15 7.60
CA GLU A 48 12.83 16.39 7.47
C GLU A 48 12.47 17.20 6.19
N ILE A 49 11.25 16.99 5.68
CA ILE A 49 10.70 17.74 4.55
C ILE A 49 9.90 18.90 5.14
N SER A 50 10.60 19.94 5.60
CA SER A 50 9.97 21.17 6.08
C SER A 50 10.01 22.27 5.04
N ASN A 51 9.04 23.18 5.10
CA ASN A 51 9.05 24.42 4.31
C ASN A 51 9.97 25.49 4.91
N SER A 52 10.50 25.27 6.12
CA SER A 52 11.38 26.20 6.79
C SER A 52 12.81 25.98 6.34
N ILE A 53 13.37 26.98 5.65
CA ILE A 53 14.79 27.00 5.23
C ILE A 53 15.77 26.84 6.41
N GLY A 54 15.31 27.09 7.64
CA GLY A 54 16.11 27.01 8.87
C GLY A 54 16.13 25.64 9.55
N GLY A 55 15.32 24.66 9.12
CA GLY A 55 15.28 23.31 9.73
C GLY A 55 14.74 23.25 11.17
N THR A 56 14.33 24.37 11.77
CA THR A 56 13.91 24.43 13.18
C THR A 56 12.51 23.86 13.44
N GLU A 57 11.79 23.46 12.40
CA GLU A 57 10.44 22.88 12.51
C GLU A 57 10.47 21.36 12.75
N ASP A 58 11.59 20.72 12.41
CA ASP A 58 11.77 19.27 12.48
C ASP A 58 12.30 18.80 13.86
N ASP A 59 12.87 19.71 14.64
CA ASP A 59 13.43 19.47 15.99
C ASP A 59 12.39 19.08 17.06
N ILE A 60 11.09 19.27 16.78
CA ILE A 60 10.00 19.07 17.76
C ILE A 60 9.43 17.64 17.73
N LEU A 61 9.80 16.82 16.74
CA LEU A 61 9.14 15.55 16.42
C LEU A 61 9.55 14.32 17.22
N TRP A 62 10.58 14.42 18.08
CA TRP A 62 11.00 13.31 18.94
C TRP A 62 10.29 13.29 20.29
N LYS A 63 9.40 14.26 20.57
CA LYS A 63 8.51 14.15 21.72
C LYS A 63 7.39 13.20 21.34
N GLU A 64 7.49 11.96 21.80
CA GLU A 64 6.45 10.94 21.71
C GLU A 64 5.09 11.51 22.10
N ASP A 65 4.28 11.86 21.11
CA ASP A 65 2.84 12.02 21.27
C ASP A 65 2.25 10.63 21.53
N THR A 66 2.28 10.25 22.79
CA THR A 66 1.67 9.05 23.39
C THR A 66 0.13 9.08 23.37
N ASP A 67 -0.50 9.95 22.58
CA ASP A 67 -1.95 10.16 22.56
C ASP A 67 -2.60 9.98 21.18
N ILE A 68 -1.91 9.34 20.22
CA ILE A 68 -2.65 8.58 19.22
C ILE A 68 -3.15 7.34 19.97
N LYS A 69 -4.41 7.33 20.39
CA LYS A 69 -5.10 6.14 20.92
C LYS A 69 -4.99 4.99 19.91
N GLN A 70 -3.88 4.27 19.97
CA GLN A 70 -3.84 2.87 19.61
C GLN A 70 -4.79 2.21 20.61
N GLU A 71 -5.96 1.81 20.13
CA GLU A 71 -6.76 0.82 20.84
C GLU A 71 -5.93 -0.47 20.85
N SER A 72 -5.07 -0.57 21.86
CA SER A 72 -4.32 -1.76 22.20
C SER A 72 -5.29 -2.76 22.82
N LYS A 73 -5.99 -3.51 21.97
CA LYS A 73 -6.27 -4.90 22.32
C LYS A 73 -4.96 -5.66 22.20
N ASN A 74 -4.29 -5.76 23.33
CA ASN A 74 -3.28 -6.76 23.59
C ASN A 74 -3.97 -8.14 23.51
N ASP A 75 -3.96 -8.74 22.32
CA ASP A 75 -4.21 -10.17 22.17
C ASP A 75 -2.85 -10.79 21.83
N GLU A 76 -2.34 -11.54 22.79
CA GLU A 76 -1.12 -12.33 22.70
C GLU A 76 -1.42 -13.52 21.79
N SER A 77 -1.46 -13.28 20.47
CA SER A 77 -1.53 -14.33 19.47
C SER A 77 -0.18 -14.44 18.77
N GLU A 78 0.41 -15.63 18.82
CA GLU A 78 1.63 -16.04 18.13
C GLU A 78 1.76 -15.35 16.76
N ASP A 79 2.89 -14.66 16.58
CA ASP A 79 3.34 -14.07 15.31
C ASP A 79 3.56 -15.19 14.29
N GLY A 80 2.46 -15.71 13.76
CA GLY A 80 2.46 -16.38 12.47
C GLY A 80 2.83 -15.32 11.45
N ASP A 81 3.87 -15.59 10.67
CA ASP A 81 4.27 -14.76 9.56
C ASP A 81 3.06 -14.52 8.64
N VAL A 82 2.53 -13.30 8.67
CA VAL A 82 1.46 -12.86 7.75
C VAL A 82 1.93 -12.85 6.28
N TYR A 83 3.22 -13.11 6.05
CA TYR A 83 3.87 -13.35 4.77
C TYR A 83 4.19 -14.83 4.53
N GLU A 84 3.59 -15.76 5.28
CA GLU A 84 3.63 -17.16 4.90
C GLU A 84 2.99 -17.25 3.52
N ASP A 85 3.85 -17.41 2.52
CA ASP A 85 3.48 -17.59 1.12
C ASP A 85 2.81 -18.97 1.00
N GLN A 86 1.55 -19.05 1.42
CA GLN A 86 0.79 -20.30 1.44
C GLN A 86 0.28 -20.70 0.04
N LEU A 87 0.62 -19.97 -1.01
CA LEU A 87 0.38 -20.45 -2.37
C LEU A 87 1.39 -21.56 -2.68
N THR A 88 0.89 -22.70 -3.11
CA THR A 88 1.76 -23.74 -3.68
C THR A 88 2.39 -23.22 -4.97
N GLU A 89 3.54 -23.77 -5.36
CA GLU A 89 4.19 -23.46 -6.64
C GLU A 89 3.21 -23.59 -7.81
N GLU A 90 2.25 -24.52 -7.77
CA GLU A 90 1.25 -24.66 -8.84
C GLU A 90 0.27 -23.48 -8.91
N GLN A 91 -0.09 -22.91 -7.75
CA GLN A 91 -0.96 -21.72 -7.68
C GLN A 91 -0.20 -20.46 -8.10
N TRP A 92 1.07 -20.35 -7.73
CA TRP A 92 1.96 -19.27 -8.17
C TRP A 92 2.09 -19.26 -9.68
N GLN A 93 2.34 -20.43 -10.27
CA GLN A 93 2.36 -20.62 -11.71
C GLN A 93 0.98 -20.29 -12.30
N SER A 94 -0.14 -20.73 -11.74
CA SER A 94 -1.45 -20.36 -12.33
C SER A 94 -1.77 -18.86 -12.31
N PHE A 95 -1.21 -18.08 -11.38
CA PHE A 95 -1.52 -16.65 -11.22
C PHE A 95 -0.56 -15.74 -12.00
N PHE A 96 0.72 -16.11 -12.09
CA PHE A 96 1.77 -15.31 -12.73
C PHE A 96 2.41 -15.94 -13.96
N ARG A 97 2.18 -17.23 -14.24
CA ARG A 97 2.54 -17.82 -15.52
C ARG A 97 1.55 -17.28 -16.55
N GLU A 98 1.99 -16.18 -17.13
CA GLU A 98 1.74 -15.80 -18.51
C GLU A 98 1.42 -17.08 -19.29
N SER A 99 0.17 -17.18 -19.77
CA SER A 99 -0.17 -18.17 -20.79
C SER A 99 0.77 -17.84 -21.93
N ASP A 100 1.83 -18.64 -22.04
CA ASP A 100 2.81 -18.64 -23.11
C ASP A 100 2.09 -19.14 -24.37
N ASP A 101 1.05 -18.42 -24.77
CA ASP A 101 0.49 -18.45 -26.09
C ASP A 101 1.46 -17.60 -26.93
N GLU A 102 2.64 -18.17 -27.19
CA GLU A 102 3.49 -17.77 -28.30
C GLU A 102 2.67 -18.01 -29.58
N ASP A 103 1.84 -17.03 -29.95
CA ASP A 103 1.36 -16.89 -31.31
C ASP A 103 2.61 -16.78 -32.18
N GLU A 104 3.00 -17.90 -32.78
CA GLU A 104 4.10 -18.06 -33.73
C GLU A 104 3.97 -16.96 -34.80
N PHE A 105 4.76 -15.89 -34.63
CA PHE A 105 4.82 -14.80 -35.58
C PHE A 105 5.40 -15.36 -36.88
N GLU A 106 4.52 -15.77 -37.80
CA GLU A 106 4.87 -16.11 -39.17
C GLU A 106 5.41 -14.84 -39.85
N GLY A 107 6.73 -14.68 -39.76
CA GLY A 107 7.46 -13.61 -40.41
C GLY A 107 7.18 -13.61 -41.91
N PHE A 108 6.92 -12.40 -42.43
CA PHE A 108 6.76 -12.14 -43.87
C PHE A 108 8.11 -11.85 -44.54
#